data_AF-A0A960U4J8-F1
#
_entry.id   AF-A0A960U4J8-F1
#
_cell.length_a   1.000
_cell.length_b   1.000
_cell.length_c   1.000
_cell.angle_alpha   90.00
_cell.angle_beta   90.00
_cell.angle_gamma   90.00
#
_symmetry.space_group_name_H-M   'P 1'
#
loop_
_entity.id
_entity.type
_entity.pdbx_description
1 polymer ?
#
loop_
_entity_poly.entity_id
_entity_poly.type
_entity_poly.pdbx_seq_one_letter_code
_entity_poly.pdbx_strand_id
1 'polypeptide(L)'
;MRDKNSLVQAWLMKADKDLLTAKRELSFEDPVVESVCFHSQQAVEKYIKAYLVYKDISFSKTHDIGKYYQRKCNLKKREKIKTFF
;
A
#
# COMPACT_ATOMS: atom_id res chain seq x y z
N MET A 1 23.39 11.07 -9.48
CA MET A 1 22.34 11.05 -8.45
C MET A 1 21.02 10.71 -9.13
N ARG A 2 20.16 9.84 -8.57
CA ARG A 2 18.84 9.57 -9.16
C ARG A 2 17.98 10.81 -9.02
N ASP A 3 17.48 11.33 -10.12
CA ASP A 3 16.62 12.51 -10.16
C ASP A 3 15.34 12.30 -9.33
N LYS A 4 14.86 13.33 -8.63
CA LYS A 4 13.69 13.23 -7.75
C LYS A 4 12.45 12.77 -8.53
N ASN A 5 12.22 13.30 -9.73
CA ASN A 5 11.09 12.88 -10.54
C ASN A 5 11.22 11.41 -10.94
N SER A 6 12.43 10.94 -11.24
CA SER A 6 12.67 9.51 -11.50
C SER A 6 12.27 8.60 -10.32
N LEU A 7 12.48 9.05 -9.07
CA LEU A 7 12.09 8.31 -7.87
C LEU A 7 10.57 8.32 -7.66
N VAL A 8 9.91 9.47 -7.88
CA VAL A 8 8.45 9.58 -7.82
C VAL A 8 7.81 8.65 -8.86
N GLN A 9 8.28 8.72 -10.11
CA GLN A 9 7.78 7.88 -11.20
C GLN A 9 7.99 6.39 -10.90
N ALA A 10 9.15 6.01 -10.34
CA ALA A 10 9.38 4.62 -9.95
C ALA A 10 8.39 4.11 -8.89
N TRP A 11 7.92 4.96 -7.98
CA TRP A 11 6.89 4.59 -7.00
C TRP A 11 5.50 4.51 -7.63
N LEU A 12 5.14 5.48 -8.48
CA LEU A 12 3.88 5.48 -9.22
C LEU A 12 3.75 4.23 -10.09
N MET A 13 4.77 3.91 -10.89
CA MET A 13 4.78 2.72 -11.75
C MET A 13 4.60 1.42 -10.95
N LYS A 14 5.11 1.34 -9.73
CA LYS A 14 4.90 0.15 -8.87
C LYS A 14 3.47 0.11 -8.32
N ALA A 15 2.95 1.26 -7.90
CA ALA A 15 1.58 1.37 -7.42
C ALA A 15 0.56 0.99 -8.52
N ASP A 16 0.78 1.48 -9.74
CA ASP A 16 -0.07 1.16 -10.90
C ASP A 16 -0.03 -0.34 -11.23
N LYS A 17 1.12 -0.99 -11.09
CA LYS A 17 1.22 -2.45 -11.26
C LYS A 17 0.41 -3.21 -10.22
N ASP A 18 0.47 -2.82 -8.95
CA ASP A 18 -0.34 -3.44 -7.90
C ASP A 18 -1.83 -3.23 -8.17
N LEU A 19 -2.24 -2.01 -8.54
CA LEU A 19 -3.63 -1.72 -8.88
C LEU A 19 -4.11 -2.52 -10.10
N LEU A 20 -3.25 -2.67 -11.11
CA LEU A 20 -3.55 -3.49 -12.29
C LEU A 20 -3.71 -4.96 -11.91
N THR A 21 -2.86 -5.50 -11.03
CA THR A 21 -3.00 -6.88 -10.54
C THR A 21 -4.31 -7.06 -9.81
N ALA A 22 -4.69 -6.16 -8.90
CA ALA A 22 -5.98 -6.22 -8.21
C ALA A 22 -7.17 -6.19 -9.19
N LYS A 23 -7.11 -5.33 -10.22
CA LYS A 23 -8.16 -5.24 -11.26
C LYS A 23 -8.25 -6.50 -12.12
N ARG A 24 -7.11 -7.13 -12.44
CA ARG A 24 -7.07 -8.39 -13.19
C ARG A 24 -7.65 -9.53 -12.38
N GLU A 25 -7.28 -9.61 -11.11
CA GLU A 25 -7.83 -10.62 -10.20
C GLU A 25 -9.35 -10.47 -10.07
N LEU A 26 -9.85 -9.24 -9.93
CA LEU A 26 -11.30 -8.95 -9.90
C LEU A 26 -12.04 -9.27 -11.21
N SER A 27 -11.34 -9.51 -12.32
CA SER A 27 -11.98 -9.80 -13.60
C SER A 27 -12.33 -11.27 -13.80
N PHE A 28 -11.86 -12.16 -12.91
CA PHE A 28 -12.24 -13.57 -12.91
C PHE A 28 -13.65 -13.76 -12.35
N GLU A 29 -14.32 -14.83 -12.77
CA GLU A 29 -15.64 -15.23 -12.26
C GLU A 29 -15.59 -15.62 -10.78
N ASP A 30 -14.47 -16.21 -10.35
CA ASP A 30 -14.17 -16.55 -8.95
C ASP A 30 -12.85 -15.87 -8.51
N PRO A 31 -12.90 -14.58 -8.13
CA PRO A 31 -11.71 -13.81 -7.81
C PRO A 31 -11.16 -14.18 -6.42
N VAL A 32 -9.84 -14.27 -6.27
CA VAL A 32 -9.19 -14.43 -4.97
C VAL A 32 -9.19 -13.08 -4.23
N VAL A 33 -10.22 -12.84 -3.43
CA VAL A 33 -10.47 -11.56 -2.75
C VAL A 33 -9.32 -11.13 -1.83
N GLU A 34 -8.62 -12.08 -1.20
CA GLU A 34 -7.42 -11.80 -0.41
C GLU A 34 -6.31 -11.17 -1.25
N SER A 35 -6.11 -11.66 -2.46
CA SER A 35 -5.12 -11.14 -3.42
C SER A 35 -5.51 -9.72 -3.87
N VAL A 36 -6.79 -9.50 -4.17
CA VAL A 36 -7.33 -8.18 -4.50
C VAL A 36 -7.07 -7.18 -3.38
N CYS A 37 -7.40 -7.55 -2.14
CA CYS A 37 -7.21 -6.69 -0.97
C CYS A 37 -5.72 -6.37 -0.74
N PHE A 38 -4.87 -7.39 -0.81
CA PHE A 38 -3.42 -7.24 -0.65
C PHE A 38 -2.83 -6.28 -1.68
N HIS A 39 -3.14 -6.47 -2.97
CA HIS A 39 -2.64 -5.60 -4.02
C HIS A 39 -3.23 -4.19 -3.95
N SER A 40 -4.48 -4.04 -3.53
CA SER A 40 -5.09 -2.72 -3.32
C SER A 40 -4.40 -1.94 -2.19
N GLN A 41 -4.12 -2.59 -1.05
CA GLN A 41 -3.35 -1.99 0.05
C GLN A 41 -1.96 -1.55 -0.45
N GLN A 42 -1.28 -2.46 -1.15
CA GLN A 42 0.06 -2.25 -1.68
C GLN A 42 0.13 -1.09 -2.69
N ALA A 43 -0.90 -0.91 -3.52
CA ALA A 43 -1.01 0.22 -4.43
C ALA A 43 -1.11 1.55 -3.66
N VAL A 44 -2.05 1.64 -2.70
CA VAL A 44 -2.27 2.85 -1.89
C VAL A 44 -0.99 3.29 -1.17
N GLU A 45 -0.28 2.36 -0.53
CA GLU A 45 0.97 2.69 0.15
C GLU A 45 2.04 3.24 -0.78
N LYS A 46 2.13 2.69 -2.00
CA LYS A 46 3.13 3.11 -2.98
C LYS A 46 2.79 4.46 -3.58
N TYR A 47 1.51 4.77 -3.80
CA TYR A 47 1.08 6.13 -4.14
C TYR A 47 1.41 7.12 -3.03
N ILE A 48 1.17 6.76 -1.76
CA ILE A 48 1.54 7.62 -0.62
C ILE A 48 3.05 7.84 -0.58
N LYS A 49 3.86 6.79 -0.77
CA LYS A 49 5.32 6.91 -0.84
C LYS A 49 5.75 7.82 -2.00
N ALA A 50 5.13 7.71 -3.18
CA ALA A 50 5.39 8.61 -4.31
C ALA A 50 5.10 10.08 -3.94
N TYR A 51 3.97 10.33 -3.26
CA TYR A 51 3.60 11.66 -2.78
C TYR A 51 4.59 12.21 -1.75
N LEU A 52 5.05 11.39 -0.80
CA LEU A 52 6.04 11.78 0.19
C LEU A 52 7.38 12.14 -0.46
N VAL A 53 7.86 11.34 -1.43
CA VAL A 53 9.06 11.69 -2.22
C VAL A 53 8.83 13.00 -2.97
N TYR A 54 7.67 13.19 -3.60
CA TYR A 54 7.35 14.43 -4.32
C TYR A 54 7.39 15.66 -3.41
N LYS A 55 7.02 15.52 -2.13
CA LYS A 55 7.07 16.58 -1.12
C LYS A 55 8.40 16.68 -0.37
N ASP A 56 9.44 15.92 -0.75
CA ASP A 56 10.72 15.82 -0.02
C ASP A 56 10.57 15.42 1.44
N ILE A 57 9.51 14.67 1.77
CA ILE A 57 9.28 14.13 3.10
C ILE A 57 9.95 12.77 3.18
N SER A 58 10.98 12.67 4.04
CA SER A 58 11.65 11.39 4.29
C SER A 58 10.72 10.42 5.00
N PHE A 59 10.76 9.16 4.60
CA PHE A 59 10.05 8.06 5.25
C PHE A 59 11.01 6.89 5.47
N SER A 60 10.88 6.20 6.59
CA SER A 60 11.73 5.05 6.91
C SER A 60 11.33 3.83 6.04
N LYS A 61 12.33 3.09 5.53
CA LYS A 61 12.18 1.79 4.84
C LYS A 61 11.78 0.65 5.79
N THR A 62 11.08 0.94 6.87
CA THR A 62 10.60 -0.10 7.78
C THR A 62 9.43 -0.83 7.12
N HIS A 63 9.62 -2.12 6.85
CA HIS A 63 8.72 -3.12 6.27
C HIS A 63 7.44 -3.38 7.10
N ASP A 64 6.82 -2.34 7.66
CA ASP A 64 5.75 -2.53 8.63
C ASP A 64 4.71 -1.41 8.52
N ILE A 65 3.77 -1.60 7.61
CA ILE A 65 2.63 -0.69 7.41
C ILE A 65 1.66 -0.75 8.59
N GLY A 66 1.69 -1.81 9.41
CA GLY A 66 0.98 -1.86 10.68
C GLY A 66 1.38 -0.73 11.64
N LYS A 67 2.62 -0.22 11.54
CA LYS A 67 3.11 0.85 12.44
C LYS A 67 2.74 2.27 12.02
N TYR A 68 2.30 2.52 10.78
CA TYR A 68 1.96 3.90 10.36
C TYR A 68 0.47 4.23 10.47
N TYR A 69 -0.44 3.25 10.34
CA TYR A 69 -1.86 3.50 10.66
C TYR A 69 -2.09 3.86 12.13
N GLN A 70 -1.22 3.35 13.01
CA GLN A 70 -1.36 3.50 14.46
C GLN A 70 -0.81 4.82 15.04
N ARG A 71 -0.18 5.68 14.22
CA ARG A 71 0.55 6.85 14.75
C ARG A 71 0.02 8.23 14.33
N LYS A 72 -1.01 8.31 13.47
CA LYS A 72 -1.72 9.59 13.22
C LYS A 72 -3.24 9.53 13.15
N CYS A 73 -3.86 8.35 13.20
CA CYS A 73 -5.30 8.24 13.45
C CYS A 73 -5.48 7.52 14.79
N ASN A 74 -6.14 8.16 15.75
CA ASN A 74 -6.57 7.59 17.04
C ASN A 74 -7.62 6.45 16.85
N LEU A 75 -7.31 5.45 16.02
CA LEU A 75 -8.13 4.27 15.87
C LEU A 75 -7.73 3.30 16.97
N LYS A 76 -8.59 3.24 18.01
CA LYS A 76 -8.51 2.27 19.10
C LYS A 76 -8.21 0.89 18.53
N LYS A 77 -7.22 0.22 19.12
CA LYS A 77 -6.91 -1.20 18.88
C LYS A 77 -8.23 -1.98 18.85
N ARG A 78 -8.65 -2.48 17.68
CA ARG A 78 -9.62 -3.59 17.69
C ARG A 78 -8.88 -4.78 18.26
N GLU A 79 -9.43 -5.27 19.35
CA GLU A 79 -8.95 -6.44 20.09
C GLU A 79 -8.81 -7.62 19.13
N LYS A 80 -7.83 -8.47 19.44
CA LYS A 80 -7.64 -9.78 18.81
C LYS A 80 -8.96 -10.54 18.90
N ILE A 81 -9.68 -10.67 17.79
CA ILE A 81 -10.73 -11.68 17.70
C ILE A 81 -10.00 -13.01 17.58
N LYS A 82 -9.97 -13.72 18.71
CA LYS A 82 -9.54 -15.11 18.81
C LYS A 82 -10.41 -15.95 17.87
N THR A 83 -9.75 -16.91 17.23
CA THR A 83 -10.28 -18.18 16.73
C THR A 83 -11.67 -18.54 17.23
N PHE A 84 -12.61 -18.84 16.32
CA PHE A 84 -13.52 -20.00 16.34
C PHE A 84 -14.48 -19.91 15.14
N PHE A 85 -14.09 -20.57 14.05
CA PHE A 85 -14.84 -21.49 13.16
C PHE A 85 -14.06 -21.65 11.86
#